data_AF-A0A0P1B4T5-F1
#
_entry.id   AF-A0A0P1B4T5-F1
#
_cell.length_a   1.000
_cell.length_b   1.000
_cell.length_c   1.000
_cell.angle_alpha   90.00
_cell.angle_beta   90.00
_cell.angle_gamma   90.00
#
_symmetry.space_group_name_H-M   'P 1'
#
loop_
_entity.id
_entity.type
_entity.pdbx_description
1 polymer ?
#
loop_
_entity_poly.entity_id
_entity_poly.type
_entity_poly.pdbx_seq_one_letter_code
_entity_poly.pdbx_strand_id
1 'polypeptide(L)'
;MKLRRGINVEHIKRMTLRTIRERTEGQSETLAFLDALERNDFDENQCKREARQMILTLEEKRKRRAAEHRSTLNFHVIRMMKGHHDPSR
;
A
#
# COMPACT_ATOMS: atom_id res chain seq x y z
N MET A 1 -0.72 4.38 -27.68
CA MET A 1 -1.96 3.59 -27.76
C MET A 1 -3.02 4.19 -26.83
N LYS A 2 -4.24 4.43 -27.30
CA LYS A 2 -5.33 5.05 -26.51
C LYS A 2 -6.32 3.97 -26.06
N LEU A 3 -6.36 3.68 -24.76
CA LEU A 3 -7.42 2.88 -24.13
C LEU A 3 -8.77 3.59 -24.37
N ARG A 4 -9.69 3.00 -25.13
CA ARG A 4 -10.97 3.66 -25.45
C ARG A 4 -11.89 3.70 -24.21
N ARG A 5 -12.38 4.91 -23.94
CA ARG A 5 -13.45 5.31 -23.00
C ARG A 5 -13.19 5.02 -21.51
N GLY A 6 -12.52 5.99 -20.87
CA GLY A 6 -12.71 6.33 -19.46
C GLY A 6 -11.57 6.00 -18.50
N ILE A 7 -10.59 5.18 -18.90
CA ILE A 7 -9.46 4.82 -18.03
C ILE A 7 -8.18 4.95 -18.86
N ASN A 8 -7.39 5.97 -18.52
CA ASN A 8 -6.06 6.18 -19.09
C ASN A 8 -5.05 5.27 -18.37
N VAL A 9 -4.01 4.79 -19.06
CA VAL A 9 -2.89 4.04 -18.46
C VAL A 9 -2.32 4.79 -17.26
N GLU A 10 -2.25 6.12 -17.36
CA GLU A 10 -1.80 7.01 -16.27
C GLU A 10 -2.72 7.00 -15.04
N HIS A 11 -4.01 6.67 -15.21
CA HIS A 11 -4.92 6.48 -14.08
C HIS A 11 -4.61 5.17 -13.35
N ILE A 12 -4.43 4.08 -14.10
CA ILE A 12 -4.07 2.77 -13.52
C ILE A 12 -2.71 2.86 -12.82
N LYS A 13 -1.70 3.46 -13.45
CA LYS A 13 -0.38 3.68 -12.83
C LYS A 13 -0.48 4.41 -11.50
N ARG A 14 -1.26 5.51 -11.44
CA ARG A 14 -1.47 6.26 -10.19
C ARG A 14 -2.14 5.41 -9.12
N MET A 15 -3.17 4.64 -9.47
CA MET A 15 -3.83 3.74 -8.53
C MET A 15 -2.89 2.62 -8.04
N THR A 16 -2.11 2.01 -8.94
CA THR A 16 -1.12 0.99 -8.59
C THR A 16 -0.05 1.53 -7.66
N LEU A 17 0.53 2.70 -7.97
CA LEU A 17 1.53 3.34 -7.11
C LEU A 17 0.96 3.68 -5.73
N ARG A 18 -0.28 4.17 -5.68
CA ARG A 18 -0.97 4.44 -4.41
C ARG A 18 -1.14 3.15 -3.59
N THR A 19 -1.66 2.08 -4.20
CA THR A 19 -1.84 0.78 -3.53
C THR A 19 -0.51 0.16 -3.07
N ILE A 20 0.57 0.29 -3.84
CA ILE A 20 1.90 -0.18 -3.41
C ILE A 20 2.38 0.64 -2.19
N ARG A 21 2.26 1.97 -2.23
CA ARG A 21 2.65 2.84 -1.12
C ARG A 21 1.83 2.57 0.14
N GLU A 22 0.52 2.43 0.03
CA GLU A 22 -0.38 2.03 1.13
C GLU A 22 0.01 0.67 1.73
N ARG A 23 0.48 -0.27 0.89
CA ARG A 23 0.96 -1.59 1.34
C ARG A 23 2.25 -1.46 2.14
N THR A 24 3.19 -0.64 1.67
CA THR A 24 4.52 -0.48 2.28
C THR A 24 4.57 0.51 3.44
N GLU A 25 3.54 1.34 3.62
CA GLU A 25 3.45 2.30 4.71
C GLU A 25 3.52 1.61 6.08
N GLY A 26 4.44 2.07 6.93
CA GLY A 26 4.73 1.51 8.26
C GLY A 26 5.69 0.33 8.25
N GLN A 27 6.10 -0.20 7.09
CA GLN A 27 7.04 -1.33 7.04
C GLN A 27 8.41 -0.96 7.61
N SER A 28 8.91 0.25 7.32
CA SER A 28 10.19 0.75 7.85
C SER A 28 10.19 0.83 9.37
N GLU A 29 9.11 1.34 9.97
CA GLU A 29 8.97 1.52 11.41
C GLU A 29 8.77 0.19 12.13
N THR A 30 8.03 -0.74 11.51
CA THR A 30 7.94 -2.12 12.01
C THR A 30 9.29 -2.82 11.98
N LEU A 31 10.04 -2.72 10.88
CA LEU A 31 11.38 -3.31 10.81
C LEU A 31 12.33 -2.68 11.82
N ALA A 32 12.31 -1.35 11.98
CA ALA A 32 13.12 -0.66 12.98
C ALA A 32 12.81 -1.12 14.42
N PHE A 33 11.54 -1.40 14.73
CA PHE A 33 11.17 -1.96 16.02
C PHE A 33 11.65 -3.41 16.20
N LEU A 34 11.55 -4.26 15.17
CA LEU A 34 12.05 -5.63 15.22
C LEU A 34 13.58 -5.68 15.37
N ASP A 35 14.31 -4.83 14.64
CA ASP A 35 15.76 -4.68 14.77
C ASP A 35 16.15 -4.21 16.19
N ALA A 36 15.36 -3.30 16.78
CA ALA A 36 15.59 -2.84 18.14
C ALA A 36 15.32 -3.96 19.17
N LEU A 37 14.27 -4.76 18.97
CA LEU A 37 13.99 -5.92 19.81
C LEU A 37 15.13 -6.93 19.75
N GLU A 38 15.60 -7.27 18.55
CA GLU A 38 16.72 -8.20 18.37
C GLU A 38 17.98 -7.73 19.11
N ARG A 39 18.31 -6.43 19.02
CA ARG A 39 19.50 -5.85 19.67
C ARG A 39 19.42 -5.78 21.19
N ASN A 40 18.22 -5.77 21.76
CA ASN A 40 18.00 -5.63 23.20
C ASN A 40 17.45 -6.94 23.82
N ASP A 41 17.77 -8.11 23.23
CA ASP A 41 17.32 -9.43 23.71
C ASP A 41 15.80 -9.53 23.92
N PHE A 42 15.05 -8.87 23.03
CA PHE A 42 13.58 -8.76 23.07
C PHE A 42 13.01 -8.05 24.32
N ASP A 43 13.81 -7.25 25.03
CA ASP A 43 13.30 -6.36 26.09
C ASP A 43 12.58 -5.14 25.50
N GLU A 44 11.25 -5.21 25.48
CA GLU A 44 10.39 -4.13 25.00
C GLU A 44 10.61 -2.80 25.77
N ASN A 45 11.04 -2.86 27.04
CA ASN A 45 11.26 -1.65 27.83
C ASN A 45 12.39 -0.78 27.29
N GLN A 46 13.32 -1.37 26.53
CA GLN A 46 14.44 -0.67 25.91
C GLN A 46 14.09 -0.14 24.51
N CYS A 47 12.98 -0.59 23.93
CA CYS A 47 12.55 -0.26 22.57
C CYS A 47 11.36 0.74 22.55
N LYS A 48 11.13 1.46 23.65
CA LYS A 48 9.95 2.34 23.84
C LYS A 48 9.79 3.40 22.76
N ARG A 49 10.90 3.90 22.20
CA ARG A 49 10.87 4.92 21.16
C ARG A 49 10.37 4.34 19.84
N GLU A 50 10.96 3.23 19.42
CA GLU A 50 10.65 2.51 18.19
C GLU A 50 9.23 1.95 18.25
N ALA A 51 8.81 1.43 19.41
CA ALA A 51 7.44 0.98 19.66
C ALA A 51 6.42 2.13 19.48
N ARG A 52 6.67 3.29 20.08
CA ARG A 52 5.81 4.48 19.92
C ARG A 52 5.72 4.92 18.47
N GLN A 53 6.86 4.98 17.77
CA GLN A 53 6.89 5.40 16.37
C GLN A 53 6.11 4.43 15.48
N MET A 54 6.27 3.12 15.69
CA MET A 54 5.50 2.09 14.99
C MET A 54 4.00 2.23 15.26
N ILE A 55 3.59 2.42 16.52
CA ILE A 55 2.18 2.58 16.89
C ILE A 55 1.56 3.80 16.20
N LEU A 56 2.25 4.95 16.23
CA LEU A 56 1.76 6.18 15.58
C LEU A 56 1.54 5.96 14.07
N THR A 57 2.51 5.35 13.38
CA THR A 57 2.38 5.07 11.95
C THR A 57 1.24 4.08 11.64
N LEU A 58 1.05 3.05 12.46
CA LEU A 58 -0.05 2.09 12.31
C LEU A 58 -1.41 2.73 12.59
N GLU A 59 -1.52 3.62 13.58
CA GLU A 59 -2.73 4.36 13.87
C GLU A 59 -3.10 5.32 12.74
N GLU A 60 -2.13 6.05 12.18
CA GLU A 60 -2.36 6.89 11.01
C GLU A 60 -2.85 6.07 9.81
N LYS A 61 -2.21 4.92 9.55
CA LYS A 61 -2.63 4.00 8.50
C LYS A 61 -4.07 3.52 8.71
N ARG A 62 -4.45 3.22 9.96
CA ARG A 62 -5.82 2.83 10.32
C ARG A 62 -6.81 3.97 10.07
N LYS A 63 -6.47 5.20 10.47
CA LYS A 63 -7.31 6.40 10.24
C LYS A 63 -7.52 6.67 8.75
N ARG A 64 -6.46 6.57 7.94
CA ARG A 64 -6.56 6.75 6.48
C ARG A 64 -7.43 5.66 5.82
N ARG A 65 -7.24 4.39 6.19
CA ARG A 65 -8.11 3.29 5.69
C ARG A 65 -9.58 3.47 6.03
N ALA A 66 -9.91 4.05 7.18
CA ALA A 66 -11.29 4.35 7.54
C ALA A 66 -11.89 5.48 6.68
N ALA A 67 -11.06 6.37 6.16
CA ALA A 67 -11.47 7.50 5.30
C ALA A 67 -11.46 7.16 3.80
N GLU A 68 -10.74 6.12 3.36
CA GLU A 68 -10.59 5.77 1.95
C GLU A 68 -11.68 4.79 1.45
N HIS A 69 -12.37 5.16 0.37
CA HIS A 69 -13.24 4.24 -0.37
C HIS A 69 -12.43 3.06 -0.95
N ARG A 70 -12.99 1.83 -0.88
CA ARG A 70 -12.37 0.60 -1.42
C ARG A 70 -11.77 0.84 -2.81
N SER A 71 -10.46 0.61 -2.97
CA SER A 71 -9.76 0.76 -4.24
C SER A 71 -10.42 -0.07 -5.35
N THR A 72 -10.85 0.57 -6.44
CA THR A 72 -11.40 -0.09 -7.63
C THR A 72 -10.32 -0.59 -8.59
N LEU A 73 -9.04 -0.64 -8.16
CA LEU A 73 -7.90 -1.01 -9.01
C LEU A 73 -8.13 -2.36 -9.70
N ASN A 74 -8.61 -3.36 -8.96
CA ASN A 74 -8.90 -4.70 -9.49
C ASN A 74 -9.89 -4.64 -10.67
N PHE A 75 -10.94 -3.82 -10.58
CA PHE A 75 -11.90 -3.63 -11.66
C PHE A 75 -11.22 -3.05 -12.92
N HIS A 76 -10.36 -2.04 -12.74
CA HIS A 76 -9.66 -1.40 -13.85
C HIS A 76 -8.59 -2.31 -14.48
N VAL A 77 -7.86 -3.09 -13.70
CA VAL A 77 -6.86 -4.06 -14.18
C VAL A 77 -7.55 -5.19 -14.96
N ILE A 78 -8.64 -5.77 -14.43
CA ILE A 78 -9.41 -6.80 -15.14
C ILE A 78 -9.94 -6.26 -16.47
N ARG A 79 -10.44 -5.02 -16.51
CA ARG A 79 -10.92 -4.39 -17.75
C ARG A 79 -9.79 -4.18 -18.77
N MET A 80 -8.59 -3.81 -18.32
CA MET A 80 -7.41 -3.71 -19.17
C MET A 80 -7.04 -5.07 -19.76
N MET A 81 -6.96 -6.11 -18.94
CA MET A 81 -6.64 -7.48 -19.40
C MET A 81 -7.67 -8.03 -20.38
N LYS A 82 -8.97 -7.82 -20.13
CA LYS A 82 -10.04 -8.23 -21.05
C LYS A 82 -9.99 -7.51 -22.40
N GLY A 83 -9.59 -6.23 -22.43
CA GLY A 83 -9.38 -5.49 -23.67
C GLY A 83 -8.16 -5.93 -24.49
N HIS A 84 -7.21 -6.66 -23.88
CA HIS A 84 -6.06 -7.26 -24.56
C HIS A 84 -6.35 -8.66 -25.13
N HIS A 85 -7.48 -9.27 -24.79
CA HIS A 85 -7.83 -10.65 -25.13
C HIS A 85 -8.89 -10.77 -26.25
N ASP A 86 -9.07 -9.71 -27.04
CA ASP A 86 -9.87 -9.76 -28.26
C ASP A 86 -8.92 -9.82 -29.48
N PRO A 87 -8.59 -11.02 -29.98
CA PRO A 87 -7.76 -11.18 -31.18
C PRO A 87 -8.54 -10.89 -32.48
N SER A 88 -9.82 -10.49 -32.40
CA SER A 88 -10.70 -10.29 -33.57
C SER A 88 -10.76 -8.82 -33.99
N ARG A 89 -9.60 -8.18 -34.13
CA ARG A 89 -9.46 -6.88 -34.76
C ARG A 89 -8.37 -6.86 -35.81
#